data_AF-A0A0Q9KXR6-F1
#
_entry.id   AF-A0A0Q9KXR6-F1
#
_cell.length_a   1.000
_cell.length_b   1.000
_cell.length_c   1.000
_cell.angle_alpha   90.00
_cell.angle_beta   90.00
_cell.angle_gamma   90.00
#
_symmetry.space_group_name_H-M   'P 1'
#
loop_
_entity.id
_entity.type
_entity.pdbx_description
1 polymer ?
#
loop_
_entity_poly.entity_id
_entity_poly.type
_entity_poly.pdbx_seq_one_letter_code
_entity_poly.pdbx_strand_id
1 'polypeptide(L)'
;MHDYIKERTIKIGTCIVETKNTVRTIAKEFGVSKSTVHKDLTERLPEINPDLANQVKHILEYHKSIRHLRGGEATKIKYRKTRNPKLSENLVTVKS
;
A
#
# COMPACT_ATOMS: atom_id res chain seq x y z
N MET A 1 -23.46 -2.68 11.40
CA MET A 1 -22.06 -2.85 10.94
C MET A 1 -21.32 -3.58 12.03
N HIS A 2 -20.58 -4.65 11.71
CA HIS A 2 -19.88 -5.41 12.74
C HIS A 2 -18.72 -4.59 13.33
N ASP A 3 -18.58 -4.53 14.65
CA ASP A 3 -17.59 -3.70 15.33
C ASP A 3 -16.15 -4.03 14.91
N TYR A 4 -15.87 -5.30 14.59
CA TYR A 4 -14.56 -5.72 14.06
C TYR A 4 -14.18 -4.99 12.76
N ILE A 5 -15.16 -4.65 11.90
CA ILE A 5 -14.90 -3.94 10.64
C ILE A 5 -14.55 -2.48 10.93
N LYS A 6 -15.25 -1.86 11.89
CA LYS A 6 -14.99 -0.47 12.27
C LYS A 6 -13.59 -0.32 12.84
N GLU A 7 -13.21 -1.18 13.80
CA GLU A 7 -11.87 -1.16 14.39
C GLU A 7 -10.79 -1.40 13.35
N ARG A 8 -10.98 -2.39 12.46
CA ARG A 8 -10.04 -2.65 11.36
C ARG A 8 -9.87 -1.44 10.46
N THR A 9 -10.98 -0.80 10.09
CA THR A 9 -10.98 0.37 9.19
C THR A 9 -10.19 1.53 9.78
N ILE A 10 -10.39 1.80 11.07
CA ILE A 10 -9.63 2.83 11.80
C ILE A 10 -8.15 2.46 11.85
N LYS A 11 -7.80 1.23 12.24
CA LYS A 11 -6.40 0.77 12.31
C LYS A 11 -5.67 0.89 10.98
N ILE A 12 -6.32 0.50 9.88
CA ILE A 12 -5.77 0.62 8.51
C ILE A 12 -5.59 2.10 8.16
N GLY A 13 -6.57 2.95 8.45
CA GLY A 13 -6.50 4.39 8.19
C GLY A 13 -5.33 5.06 8.91
N THR A 14 -5.21 4.82 10.23
CA THR A 14 -4.13 5.34 11.06
C THR A 14 -2.77 4.85 10.59
N CYS A 15 -2.64 3.55 10.30
CA CYS A 15 -1.39 2.97 9.79
C CYS A 15 -0.95 3.62 8.47
N ILE A 16 -1.88 3.96 7.57
CA ILE A 16 -1.53 4.67 6.32
C ILE A 16 -1.03 6.08 6.61
N VAL A 17 -1.63 6.80 7.54
CA VAL A 17 -1.19 8.15 7.90
C VAL A 17 0.21 8.12 8.52
N GLU A 18 0.46 7.17 9.41
CA GLU A 18 1.75 7.02 10.10
C GLU A 18 2.86 6.55 9.16
N THR A 19 2.62 5.47 8.41
CA THR A 19 3.67 4.83 7.60
C THR A 19 3.78 5.43 6.20
N LYS A 20 2.74 6.15 5.73
CA LYS A 20 2.60 6.62 4.35
C LYS A 20 2.78 5.51 3.32
N ASN A 21 2.47 4.27 3.69
CA ASN A 21 2.61 3.11 2.82
C ASN A 21 1.49 3.03 1.78
N THR A 22 1.72 2.23 0.74
CA THR A 22 0.68 1.96 -0.26
C THR A 22 -0.35 0.96 0.24
N VAL A 23 -1.57 1.05 -0.30
CA VAL A 23 -2.65 0.07 -0.13
C VAL A 23 -2.18 -1.39 -0.33
N ARG A 24 -1.23 -1.61 -1.25
CA ARG A 24 -0.69 -2.96 -1.52
C ARG A 24 0.21 -3.46 -0.39
N THR A 25 0.99 -2.59 0.23
CA THR A 25 1.85 -2.93 1.36
C THR A 25 1.00 -3.24 2.59
N ILE A 26 0.07 -2.34 2.91
CA ILE A 26 -0.86 -2.48 4.03
C ILE A 26 -1.72 -3.75 3.89
N ALA A 27 -2.21 -4.04 2.68
CA ALA A 27 -2.96 -5.28 2.43
C ALA A 27 -2.18 -6.54 2.83
N LYS A 28 -0.87 -6.59 2.57
CA LYS A 28 -0.02 -7.73 2.95
C LYS A 28 0.18 -7.81 4.46
N GLU A 29 0.40 -6.68 5.11
CA GLU A 29 0.62 -6.57 6.55
C GLU A 29 -0.62 -7.00 7.35
N PHE A 30 -1.80 -6.56 6.90
CA PHE A 30 -3.08 -6.88 7.56
C PHE A 30 -3.69 -8.21 7.07
N GLY A 31 -3.02 -8.96 6.20
CA GLY A 31 -3.49 -10.25 5.71
C GLY A 31 -4.81 -10.18 4.92
N VAL A 32 -5.11 -9.06 4.29
CA VAL A 32 -6.37 -8.82 3.56
C VAL A 32 -6.10 -8.49 2.09
N SER A 33 -7.14 -8.57 1.25
CA SER A 33 -6.99 -8.19 -0.15
C SER A 33 -6.85 -6.66 -0.30
N LYS A 34 -6.12 -6.23 -1.33
CA LYS A 34 -6.06 -4.80 -1.72
C LYS A 34 -7.44 -4.19 -1.90
N SER A 35 -8.39 -4.93 -2.49
CA SER A 35 -9.76 -4.46 -2.70
C SER A 35 -10.48 -4.22 -1.38
N THR A 36 -10.29 -5.13 -0.41
CA THR A 36 -10.83 -4.99 0.95
C THR A 36 -10.32 -3.72 1.62
N VAL A 37 -9.00 -3.49 1.61
CA VAL A 37 -8.40 -2.26 2.16
C VAL A 37 -8.95 -1.02 1.46
N HIS A 38 -9.08 -1.06 0.13
CA HIS A 38 -9.61 0.09 -0.61
C HIS A 38 -11.06 0.41 -0.21
N LYS A 39 -11.94 -0.59 -0.17
CA LYS A 39 -13.34 -0.41 0.28
C LYS A 39 -13.40 0.12 1.72
N ASP A 40 -12.59 -0.44 2.61
CA ASP A 40 -12.52 0.04 4.00
C ASP A 40 -12.15 1.53 4.06
N LEU A 41 -11.17 1.97 3.26
CA LEU A 41 -10.71 3.36 3.29
C LEU A 41 -11.60 4.35 2.54
N THR A 42 -12.19 3.96 1.41
CA THR A 42 -12.93 4.90 0.55
C THR A 42 -14.43 4.90 0.77
N GLU A 43 -14.99 3.80 1.25
CA GLU A 43 -16.44 3.68 1.50
C GLU A 43 -16.74 3.74 2.99
N ARG A 44 -15.99 3.02 3.83
CA ARG A 44 -16.33 2.84 5.25
C ARG A 44 -15.71 3.88 6.18
N LEU A 45 -14.44 4.23 5.94
CA LEU A 45 -13.72 5.18 6.80
C LEU A 45 -14.37 6.57 6.84
N PRO A 46 -14.90 7.14 5.73
CA PRO A 46 -15.59 8.43 5.78
C PRO A 46 -16.83 8.43 6.69
N GLU A 47 -17.54 7.30 6.78
CA GLU A 47 -18.72 7.15 7.65
C GLU A 47 -18.34 7.05 9.14
N ILE A 48 -17.13 6.54 9.43
CA ILE A 48 -16.66 6.30 10.81
C ILE A 48 -15.85 7.49 11.34
N ASN A 49 -14.91 7.99 10.53
CA ASN A 49 -14.00 9.09 10.88
C ASN A 49 -13.64 9.90 9.61
N PRO A 50 -14.38 10.99 9.33
CA PRO A 50 -14.18 11.79 8.12
C PRO A 50 -12.82 12.51 8.10
N ASP A 51 -12.30 12.93 9.26
CA ASP A 51 -11.01 13.62 9.34
C ASP A 51 -9.85 12.69 8.98
N LEU A 52 -9.87 11.46 9.49
CA LEU A 52 -8.90 10.43 9.13
C LEU A 52 -9.02 10.04 7.65
N ALA A 53 -10.25 9.96 7.12
CA ALA A 53 -10.49 9.69 5.72
C ALA A 53 -9.86 10.74 4.79
N ASN A 54 -9.95 12.03 5.15
CA ASN A 54 -9.33 13.12 4.39
C ASN A 54 -7.80 13.01 4.37
N GLN A 55 -7.18 12.69 5.50
CA GLN A 55 -5.72 12.49 5.57
C GLN A 55 -5.28 11.30 4.69
N VAL A 56 -5.99 10.18 4.78
CA VAL A 56 -5.74 9.01 3.93
C VAL A 56 -5.91 9.36 2.45
N LYS A 57 -6.96 10.11 2.10
CA LYS A 57 -7.23 10.54 0.72
C LYS A 57 -6.05 11.28 0.11
N HIS A 58 -5.45 12.24 0.83
CA HIS A 58 -4.27 12.97 0.36
C HIS A 58 -3.08 12.04 0.08
N ILE A 59 -2.83 11.05 0.94
CA ILE A 59 -1.76 10.07 0.75
C ILE A 59 -2.03 9.18 -0.47
N LEU A 60 -3.29 8.76 -0.66
CA LEU A 60 -3.68 7.97 -1.84
C LEU A 60 -3.54 8.77 -3.14
N GLU A 61 -3.88 10.06 -3.13
CA GLU A 61 -3.70 10.97 -4.27
C GLU A 61 -2.22 11.18 -4.58
N TYR A 62 -1.39 11.43 -3.57
CA TYR A 62 0.05 11.49 -3.73
C TYR A 62 0.60 10.23 -4.40
N HIS A 63 0.23 9.04 -3.92
CA HIS A 63 0.64 7.78 -4.54
C HIS A 63 0.14 7.58 -5.97
N LYS A 64 -1.04 8.10 -6.32
CA LYS A 64 -1.53 8.11 -7.71
C LYS A 64 -0.65 9.00 -8.58
N SER A 65 -0.30 10.19 -8.10
CA SER A 65 0.52 11.16 -8.84
C SER A 65 1.90 10.59 -9.21
N ILE A 66 2.57 9.90 -8.28
CA ILE A 66 3.91 9.33 -8.51
C ILE A 66 3.90 7.90 -9.09
N ARG A 67 2.72 7.33 -9.38
CA ARG A 67 2.59 5.93 -9.81
C ARG A 67 3.40 5.64 -11.07
N HIS A 68 3.41 6.57 -12.01
CA HIS A 68 4.09 6.40 -13.29
C HIS A 68 5.61 6.26 -13.13
N LEU A 69 6.22 7.01 -12.21
CA LEU A 69 7.64 6.90 -11.85
C LEU A 69 7.95 5.50 -11.33
N ARG A 70 7.15 5.02 -10.37
CA ARG A 70 7.29 3.67 -9.80
C ARG A 70 7.06 2.57 -10.84
N GLY A 71 6.14 2.80 -11.79
CA GLY A 71 5.88 1.90 -12.91
C GLY A 71 7.11 1.78 -13.83
N GLY A 72 7.75 2.91 -14.15
CA GLY A 72 9.00 2.92 -14.92
C GLY A 72 10.13 2.17 -14.23
N GLU A 73 10.31 2.38 -12.92
CA GLU A 73 11.29 1.63 -12.13
C GLU A 73 10.99 0.13 -12.08
N ALA A 74 9.72 -0.26 -11.90
CA ALA A 74 9.32 -1.66 -11.91
C ALA A 74 9.65 -2.35 -13.24
N THR A 75 9.38 -1.69 -14.37
CA THR A 75 9.75 -2.18 -15.70
C THR A 75 11.28 -2.31 -15.82
N LYS A 76 12.05 -1.26 -15.47
CA LYS A 76 13.52 -1.30 -15.50
C LYS A 76 14.09 -2.46 -14.67
N ILE A 77 13.54 -2.70 -13.47
CA ILE A 77 13.93 -3.82 -12.60
C ILE A 77 13.60 -5.17 -13.24
N LYS A 78 12.38 -5.32 -13.79
CA LYS A 78 11.95 -6.55 -14.48
C LYS A 78 12.93 -6.90 -15.60
N TYR A 79 13.23 -5.96 -16.49
CA TYR A 79 14.14 -6.21 -17.63
C TYR A 79 15.60 -6.41 -17.22
N ARG A 80 16.06 -5.76 -16.16
CA ARG A 80 17.41 -6.01 -15.61
C ARG A 80 17.53 -7.44 -15.06
N LYS A 81 16.50 -7.92 -14.34
CA LYS A 81 16.46 -9.29 -13.83
C LYS A 81 16.41 -10.33 -14.97
N THR A 82 15.70 -10.05 -16.06
CA THR A 82 15.61 -10.97 -17.20
C THR A 82 16.85 -10.94 -18.11
N ARG A 83 17.59 -9.82 -18.21
CA ARG A 83 18.80 -9.72 -19.06
C ARG A 83 20.07 -10.33 -18.46
N ASN A 84 20.18 -10.46 -17.15
CA ASN A 84 21.36 -11.05 -16.48
C ASN A 84 20.95 -11.88 -15.25
N PRO A 85 20.59 -13.17 -15.43
CA PRO A 85 20.19 -14.03 -14.33
C PRO A 85 21.30 -14.28 -13.29
N LYS A 86 22.59 -14.05 -13.63
CA LYS A 86 23.71 -14.22 -12.70
C LYS A 86 23.93 -13.06 -11.71
N LEU A 87 23.29 -11.89 -11.90
CA LEU A 87 23.40 -10.77 -10.94
C LEU A 87 22.38 -10.86 -9.80
N SER A 88 21.35 -11.72 -9.91
CA SER A 88 20.28 -11.81 -8.92
C SER A 88 20.61 -12.64 -7.68
N GLU A 89 21.62 -13.52 -7.73
CA GLU A 89 22.03 -14.31 -6.56
C GLU A 89 22.79 -13.47 -5.53
N ASN A 90 23.66 -12.55 -5.97
CA ASN A 90 24.51 -11.76 -5.05
C ASN A 90 23.77 -10.66 -4.26
N LEU A 91 22.54 -10.29 -4.65
CA LEU A 91 21.73 -9.27 -3.96
C LEU A 91 20.89 -9.85 -2.82
N VAL A 92 20.71 -11.17 -2.77
CA VAL A 92 19.98 -11.84 -1.69
C VAL A 92 20.91 -12.12 -0.50
N THR A 93 22.21 -12.34 -0.74
CA THR A 93 23.20 -12.70 0.27
C THR A 93 23.66 -11.55 1.19
N VAL A 94 23.41 -10.29 0.83
CA VAL A 94 23.84 -9.12 1.65
C VAL A 94 22.76 -8.70 2.67
N LYS A 95 21.61 -9.40 2.71
CA LYS A 95 20.51 -9.14 3.67
C LYS A 95 20.32 -10.24 4.70
N SER A 96 21.33 -11.08 4.94
CA SER A 96 21.36 -12.05 6.04
C SER A 96 22.30 -11.57 7.13
#